data_AF-A0A1A7XDN8-F1
#
_entry.id   AF-A0A1A7XDN8-F1
#
_cell.length_a   1.000
_cell.length_b   1.000
_cell.length_c   1.000
_cell.angle_alpha   90.00
_cell.angle_beta   90.00
_cell.angle_gamma   90.00
#
_symmetry.space_group_name_H-M   'P 1'
#
loop_
_entity.id
_entity.type
_entity.pdbx_description
1 polymer ?
#
loop_
_entity_poly.entity_id
_entity_poly.type
_entity_poly.pdbx_seq_one_letter_code
_entity_poly.pdbx_strand_id
1 'polypeptide(L)'
;RMYASSRDPKLVPDHLKACSNLVGESYVYPPKEKLMEYKIIVTTLLSAGRFVSGNIPSGHFTHVFVDEAGHAVETECVVPLAGLLDAESGQLVLAGDPKQLGPILRSPFSLEYGMGVSFLERLMTTSPLYQKNEGIYNNCFVTKLLRNYRSHPAILKIPNELFYDGELQACADDYARNFYCWWQYLPKQNFPVIFHGVAGEDTREASSPSFFNVAEVEVLMDYVRKLLESERKKGLAKIGPRDIGIIAPYRKQVQKIRKALGKVGEEFKFMDMNALKVGSVEEFQGQERRVIMVSTVRSSSKYMDYDKKFSLGFVKNEKRFNVAVTRAKALLIVVGNPIVLSTDNTWDRFIQYCKDEGGCTGFSKPDEDDELFLRLSHLYISIEGQVETYESVIQQQLDPEWRNDL
;
A
#
# COMPACT_ATOMS: atom_id res chain seq x y z
N ARG A 1 26.07 -0.03 -6.71
CA ARG A 1 24.63 -0.09 -7.06
C ARG A 1 24.47 0.04 -8.55
N MET A 2 23.75 -0.88 -9.19
CA MET A 2 23.51 -0.87 -10.63
C MET A 2 22.03 -0.55 -10.86
N TYR A 3 21.76 0.72 -11.14
CA TYR A 3 20.43 1.25 -11.41
C TYR A 3 20.02 0.98 -12.86
N ALA A 4 18.72 0.75 -13.07
CA ALA A 4 18.12 0.71 -14.40
C ALA A 4 18.17 2.09 -15.06
N SER A 5 18.25 2.11 -16.40
CA SER A 5 18.29 3.36 -17.19
C SER A 5 17.02 4.20 -17.06
N SER A 6 15.90 3.60 -16.64
CA SER A 6 14.63 4.27 -16.40
C SER A 6 14.55 5.03 -15.07
N ARG A 7 15.52 4.86 -14.17
CA ARG A 7 15.54 5.58 -12.89
C ARG A 7 15.89 7.05 -13.13
N ASP A 8 15.08 7.99 -12.66
CA ASP A 8 15.44 9.42 -12.70
C ASP A 8 16.77 9.68 -11.94
N PRO A 9 17.82 10.19 -12.61
CA PRO A 9 19.10 10.53 -11.98
C PRO A 9 18.99 11.47 -10.78
N LYS A 10 18.00 12.37 -10.78
CA LYS A 10 17.78 13.34 -9.68
C LYS A 10 17.31 12.65 -8.40
N LEU A 11 16.76 11.44 -8.50
CA LEU A 11 16.29 10.65 -7.37
C LEU A 11 17.35 9.67 -6.84
N VAL A 12 18.59 9.72 -7.34
CA VAL A 12 19.72 8.94 -6.80
C VAL A 12 20.34 9.72 -5.64
N PRO A 13 20.36 9.16 -4.41
CA PRO A 13 20.95 9.84 -3.26
C PRO A 13 22.43 10.19 -3.47
N ASP A 14 22.84 11.40 -3.09
CA ASP A 14 24.20 11.90 -3.34
C ASP A 14 25.29 10.98 -2.79
N HIS A 15 25.10 10.47 -1.57
CA HIS A 15 26.03 9.53 -0.93
C HIS A 15 26.15 8.18 -1.65
N LEU A 16 25.19 7.84 -2.54
CA LEU A 16 25.24 6.61 -3.35
C LEU A 16 25.81 6.84 -4.74
N LYS A 17 25.89 8.09 -5.23
CA LYS A 17 26.35 8.40 -6.60
C LYS A 17 27.74 7.82 -6.86
N ALA A 18 28.67 8.03 -5.93
CA ALA A 18 30.05 7.54 -6.03
C ALA A 18 30.18 6.00 -6.09
N CYS A 19 29.17 5.26 -5.61
CA CYS A 19 29.16 3.79 -5.63
C CYS A 19 28.09 3.23 -6.58
N SER A 20 27.71 3.99 -7.60
CA SER A 20 26.68 3.61 -8.56
C SER A 20 27.15 3.67 -10.01
N ASN A 21 26.33 3.14 -10.91
CA ASN A 21 26.55 3.21 -12.34
C ASN A 21 26.10 4.56 -12.96
N LEU A 22 25.77 5.56 -12.16
CA LEU A 22 25.45 6.91 -12.64
C LEU A 22 26.74 7.72 -12.82
N VAL A 23 26.99 8.19 -14.04
CA VAL A 23 28.12 9.06 -14.41
C VAL A 23 27.56 10.33 -15.03
N GLY A 24 27.75 11.46 -14.34
CA GLY A 24 27.06 12.70 -14.69
C GLY A 24 25.54 12.52 -14.58
N GLU A 25 24.84 12.67 -15.71
CA GLU A 25 23.38 12.47 -15.80
C GLU A 25 22.99 11.17 -16.53
N SER A 26 23.97 10.30 -16.85
CA SER A 26 23.75 9.08 -17.64
C SER A 26 24.17 7.82 -16.90
N TYR A 27 23.46 6.71 -17.16
CA TYR A 27 23.82 5.41 -16.59
C TYR A 27 24.80 4.67 -17.50
N VAL A 28 25.98 4.36 -16.98
CA VAL A 28 27.05 3.64 -17.69
C VAL A 28 27.18 2.25 -17.08
N TYR A 29 26.91 1.22 -17.89
CA TYR A 29 27.01 -0.17 -17.44
C TYR A 29 28.45 -0.67 -17.61
N PRO A 30 29.15 -1.03 -16.52
CA PRO A 30 30.53 -1.50 -16.60
C PRO A 30 30.63 -2.84 -17.36
N PRO A 31 31.78 -3.14 -17.98
CA PRO A 31 32.04 -4.44 -18.58
C PRO A 31 32.06 -5.56 -17.52
N LYS A 32 31.88 -6.80 -17.97
CA LYS A 32 31.81 -8.01 -17.13
C LYS A 32 32.98 -8.06 -16.13
N GLU A 33 34.20 -7.84 -16.61
CA GLU A 33 35.43 -7.95 -15.82
C GLU A 33 35.37 -7.00 -14.62
N LYS A 34 34.89 -5.77 -14.85
CA LYS A 34 34.74 -4.78 -13.79
C LYS A 34 33.63 -5.14 -12.81
N LEU A 35 32.51 -5.69 -13.30
CA LEU A 35 31.40 -6.12 -12.46
C LEU A 35 31.83 -7.25 -11.51
N MET A 36 32.65 -8.19 -11.99
CA MET A 36 33.14 -9.33 -11.21
C MET A 36 34.16 -8.95 -10.12
N GLU A 37 34.69 -7.72 -10.12
CA GLU A 37 35.50 -7.21 -9.01
C GLU A 37 34.67 -6.89 -7.75
N TYR A 38 33.36 -6.66 -7.91
CA TYR A 38 32.49 -6.28 -6.79
C TYR A 38 31.93 -7.49 -6.07
N LYS A 39 32.17 -7.57 -4.75
CA LYS A 39 31.62 -8.62 -3.88
C LYS A 39 30.10 -8.55 -3.70
N ILE A 40 29.54 -7.34 -3.77
CA ILE A 40 28.11 -7.09 -3.58
C ILE A 40 27.64 -6.13 -4.66
N ILE A 41 26.62 -6.56 -5.41
CA ILE A 41 25.96 -5.72 -6.41
C ILE A 41 24.47 -5.66 -6.07
N VAL A 42 23.98 -4.44 -5.83
CA VAL A 42 22.55 -4.17 -5.65
C VAL A 42 21.99 -3.70 -6.98
N THR A 43 20.99 -4.40 -7.52
CA THR A 43 20.33 -4.08 -8.79
C THR A 43 18.86 -4.50 -8.75
N THR A 44 18.06 -4.11 -9.76
CA THR A 44 16.70 -4.60 -9.93
C THR A 44 16.69 -5.94 -10.67
N LEU A 45 15.64 -6.73 -10.50
CA LEU A 45 15.50 -8.08 -11.07
C LEU A 45 15.76 -8.12 -12.59
N LEU A 46 15.12 -7.22 -13.34
CA LEU A 46 15.30 -7.14 -14.79
C LEU A 46 16.69 -6.61 -15.19
N SER A 47 17.27 -5.69 -14.41
CA SER A 47 18.63 -5.22 -14.67
C SER A 47 19.66 -6.33 -14.42
N ALA A 48 19.42 -7.24 -13.47
CA ALA A 48 20.26 -8.43 -13.29
C ALA A 48 20.35 -9.30 -14.55
N GLY A 49 19.35 -9.27 -15.43
CA GLY A 49 19.41 -9.91 -16.75
C GLY A 49 20.62 -9.46 -17.59
N ARG A 50 21.14 -8.23 -17.39
CA ARG A 50 22.37 -7.78 -18.05
C ARG A 50 23.61 -8.55 -17.61
N PHE A 51 23.63 -9.06 -16.37
CA PHE A 51 24.71 -9.91 -15.87
C PHE A 51 24.66 -11.29 -16.50
N VAL A 52 23.44 -11.82 -16.67
CA VAL A 52 23.19 -13.08 -17.36
C VAL A 52 23.62 -12.97 -18.83
N SER A 53 23.11 -11.99 -19.56
CA SER A 53 23.49 -11.75 -20.97
C SER A 53 24.95 -11.34 -21.14
N GLY A 54 25.55 -10.74 -20.12
CA GLY A 54 26.98 -10.43 -20.04
C GLY A 54 27.85 -11.66 -19.79
N ASN A 55 27.27 -12.86 -19.71
CA ASN A 55 27.97 -14.13 -19.46
C ASN A 55 28.80 -14.12 -18.17
N ILE A 56 28.32 -13.49 -17.09
CA ILE A 56 28.90 -13.73 -15.76
C ILE A 56 28.73 -15.23 -15.45
N PRO A 57 29.80 -15.96 -15.08
CA PRO A 57 29.70 -17.39 -14.85
C PRO A 57 28.72 -17.71 -13.73
N SER A 58 27.94 -18.77 -13.91
CA SER A 58 27.14 -19.35 -12.83
C SER A 58 28.02 -19.68 -11.63
N GLY A 59 27.52 -19.40 -10.43
CA GLY A 59 28.27 -19.61 -9.18
C GLY A 59 29.29 -18.52 -8.84
N HIS A 60 29.54 -17.54 -9.73
CA HIS A 60 30.30 -16.35 -9.34
C HIS A 60 29.61 -15.62 -8.18
N PHE A 61 28.29 -15.46 -8.27
CA PHE A 61 27.46 -15.08 -7.13
C PHE A 61 26.95 -16.34 -6.46
N THR A 62 27.53 -16.66 -5.30
CA THR A 62 27.11 -17.82 -4.50
C THR A 62 25.80 -17.57 -3.75
N HIS A 63 25.41 -16.31 -3.57
CA HIS A 63 24.22 -15.91 -2.84
C HIS A 63 23.42 -14.87 -3.64
N VAL A 64 22.11 -15.06 -3.73
CA VAL A 64 21.16 -14.08 -4.27
C VAL A 64 20.12 -13.76 -3.20
N PHE A 65 20.01 -12.47 -2.88
CA PHE A 65 18.98 -11.93 -1.99
C PHE A 65 17.97 -11.16 -2.84
N VAL A 66 16.71 -11.58 -2.82
CA VAL A 66 15.60 -10.84 -3.43
C VAL A 66 14.77 -10.22 -2.32
N ASP A 67 14.85 -8.90 -2.19
CA ASP A 67 14.02 -8.12 -1.28
C ASP A 67 12.69 -7.72 -1.96
N GLU A 68 11.63 -7.53 -1.17
CA GLU A 68 10.25 -7.33 -1.64
C GLU A 68 9.79 -8.42 -2.63
N ALA A 69 10.25 -9.67 -2.46
CA ALA A 69 9.96 -10.80 -3.35
C ALA A 69 8.46 -11.10 -3.49
N GLY A 70 7.66 -10.74 -2.48
CA GLY A 70 6.20 -10.84 -2.51
C GLY A 70 5.52 -9.95 -3.57
N HIS A 71 6.19 -8.88 -4.00
CA HIS A 71 5.68 -7.89 -4.96
C HIS A 71 6.14 -8.16 -6.40
N ALA A 72 7.18 -8.97 -6.59
CA ALA A 72 7.73 -9.26 -7.91
C ALA A 72 6.92 -10.32 -8.65
N VAL A 73 6.69 -10.12 -9.95
CA VAL A 73 6.17 -11.19 -10.80
C VAL A 73 7.17 -12.34 -10.76
N GLU A 74 6.70 -13.58 -10.64
CA GLU A 74 7.58 -14.74 -10.53
C GLU A 74 8.62 -14.82 -11.65
N THR A 75 8.23 -14.54 -12.89
CA THR A 75 9.14 -14.55 -14.04
C THR A 75 10.25 -13.52 -13.93
N GLU A 76 10.00 -12.36 -13.32
CA GLU A 76 11.04 -11.37 -13.05
C GLU A 76 12.00 -11.87 -11.97
N CYS A 77 11.46 -12.50 -10.92
CA CYS A 77 12.25 -13.06 -9.83
C CYS A 77 13.21 -14.17 -10.32
N VAL A 78 12.79 -14.96 -11.30
CA VAL A 78 13.58 -16.05 -11.89
C VAL A 78 14.76 -15.56 -12.72
N VAL A 79 14.73 -14.34 -13.28
CA VAL A 79 15.80 -13.81 -14.15
C VAL A 79 17.21 -13.93 -13.53
N PRO A 80 17.49 -13.38 -12.33
CA PRO A 80 18.79 -13.54 -11.70
C PRO A 80 19.07 -14.99 -11.25
N LEU A 81 18.03 -15.76 -10.90
CA LEU A 81 18.19 -17.10 -10.34
C LEU A 81 18.67 -18.10 -11.38
N ALA A 82 17.99 -18.15 -12.52
CA ALA A 82 18.30 -19.09 -13.59
C ALA A 82 19.65 -18.81 -14.26
N GLY A 83 20.11 -17.56 -14.25
CA GLY A 83 21.28 -17.14 -15.00
C GLY A 83 22.55 -16.86 -14.19
N LEU A 84 22.45 -16.62 -12.88
CA LEU A 84 23.61 -16.24 -12.04
C LEU A 84 23.89 -17.23 -10.90
N LEU A 85 22.86 -17.93 -10.43
CA LEU A 85 22.98 -18.81 -9.28
C LEU A 85 23.24 -20.25 -9.74
N ASP A 86 24.22 -20.89 -9.11
CA ASP A 86 24.46 -22.31 -9.30
C ASP A 86 23.37 -23.14 -8.61
N ALA A 87 22.82 -24.14 -9.31
CA ALA A 87 21.66 -24.89 -8.82
C ALA A 87 22.00 -25.83 -7.65
N GLU A 88 23.25 -26.29 -7.55
CA GLU A 88 23.68 -27.25 -6.53
C GLU A 88 24.28 -26.56 -5.31
N SER A 89 25.07 -25.51 -5.52
CA SER A 89 25.85 -24.84 -4.48
C SER A 89 25.33 -23.44 -4.11
N GLY A 90 24.44 -22.87 -4.91
CA GLY A 90 23.91 -21.52 -4.71
C GLY A 90 22.93 -21.42 -3.53
N GLN A 91 22.88 -20.23 -2.94
CA GLN A 91 21.96 -19.89 -1.85
C GLN A 91 21.01 -18.77 -2.29
N LEU A 92 19.71 -19.02 -2.16
CA LEU A 92 18.66 -18.04 -2.43
C LEU A 92 17.97 -17.63 -1.13
N VAL A 93 17.89 -16.31 -0.91
CA VAL A 93 17.07 -15.73 0.15
C VAL A 93 15.99 -14.86 -0.48
N LEU A 94 14.73 -15.25 -0.30
CA LEU A 94 13.57 -14.44 -0.67
C LEU A 94 13.05 -13.73 0.58
N ALA A 95 13.22 -12.42 0.63
CA ALA A 95 12.68 -11.57 1.68
C ALA A 95 11.46 -10.81 1.14
N GLY A 96 10.37 -10.79 1.91
CA GLY A 96 9.15 -10.12 1.54
C GLY A 96 7.98 -10.60 2.39
N ASP A 97 6.81 -10.05 2.11
CA ASP A 97 5.59 -10.36 2.83
C ASP A 97 4.48 -10.77 1.85
N PRO A 98 4.08 -12.06 1.79
CA PRO A 98 3.02 -12.51 0.90
C PRO A 98 1.63 -11.98 1.29
N LYS A 99 1.47 -11.40 2.49
CA LYS A 99 0.24 -10.77 2.96
C LYS A 99 0.14 -9.27 2.60
N GLN A 100 1.21 -8.69 2.03
CA GLN A 100 1.19 -7.35 1.44
C GLN A 100 0.95 -7.42 -0.07
N LEU A 101 1.09 -6.29 -0.77
CA LEU A 101 0.80 -6.19 -2.20
C LEU A 101 1.61 -7.21 -3.03
N GLY A 102 0.87 -7.97 -3.83
CA GLY A 102 1.42 -8.83 -4.87
C GLY A 102 1.72 -8.07 -6.17
N PRO A 103 2.16 -8.79 -7.21
CA PRO A 103 2.57 -8.18 -8.48
C PRO A 103 1.48 -7.35 -9.15
N ILE A 104 1.86 -6.19 -9.70
CA ILE A 104 0.94 -5.30 -10.40
C ILE A 104 0.81 -5.73 -11.86
N LEU A 105 -0.32 -6.36 -12.20
CA LEU A 105 -0.62 -6.81 -13.56
C LEU A 105 -1.79 -6.02 -14.16
N ARG A 106 -1.64 -5.66 -15.44
CA ARG A 106 -2.66 -4.94 -16.20
C ARG A 106 -3.64 -5.87 -16.92
N SER A 107 -3.18 -7.05 -17.32
CA SER A 107 -3.97 -8.00 -18.09
C SER A 107 -4.86 -8.82 -17.15
N PRO A 108 -6.20 -8.77 -17.28
CA PRO A 108 -7.10 -9.62 -16.51
C PRO A 108 -6.83 -11.11 -16.75
N PHE A 109 -6.48 -11.49 -18.00
CA PHE A 109 -6.08 -12.87 -18.31
C PHE A 109 -4.87 -13.31 -17.51
N SER A 110 -3.86 -12.45 -17.36
CA SER A 110 -2.67 -12.81 -16.55
C SER A 110 -3.03 -13.06 -15.09
N LEU A 111 -4.01 -12.33 -14.54
CA LEU A 111 -4.51 -12.57 -13.19
C LEU A 111 -5.30 -13.88 -13.11
N GLU A 112 -6.19 -14.13 -14.08
CA GLU A 112 -7.00 -15.34 -14.19
C GLU A 112 -6.13 -16.60 -14.24
N TYR A 113 -5.03 -16.57 -14.99
CA TYR A 113 -4.08 -17.68 -15.12
C TYR A 113 -2.93 -17.64 -14.08
N GLY A 114 -3.09 -16.88 -12.98
CA GLY A 114 -2.24 -17.02 -11.79
C GLY A 114 -0.91 -16.24 -11.80
N MET A 115 -0.64 -15.38 -12.78
CA MET A 115 0.58 -14.54 -12.75
C MET A 115 0.58 -13.50 -11.62
N GLY A 116 -0.57 -13.27 -10.97
CA GLY A 116 -0.70 -12.41 -9.80
C GLY A 116 -0.15 -13.02 -8.50
N VAL A 117 0.37 -14.24 -8.55
CA VAL A 117 1.04 -14.90 -7.43
C VAL A 117 2.54 -14.72 -7.59
N SER A 118 3.21 -14.16 -6.58
CA SER A 118 4.67 -14.01 -6.59
C SER A 118 5.38 -15.35 -6.37
N PHE A 119 6.68 -15.40 -6.71
CA PHE A 119 7.47 -16.61 -6.48
C PHE A 119 7.49 -17.01 -4.99
N LEU A 120 7.63 -16.03 -4.10
CA LEU A 120 7.58 -16.24 -2.65
C LEU A 120 6.23 -16.82 -2.21
N GLU A 121 5.13 -16.20 -2.65
CA GLU A 121 3.78 -16.63 -2.29
C GLU A 121 3.47 -18.04 -2.82
N ARG A 122 3.88 -18.35 -4.06
CA ARG A 122 3.72 -19.69 -4.63
C ARG A 122 4.47 -20.74 -3.83
N LEU A 123 5.74 -20.50 -3.47
CA LEU A 123 6.51 -21.44 -2.66
C LEU A 123 5.83 -21.71 -1.31
N MET A 124 5.39 -20.65 -0.62
CA MET A 124 4.72 -20.77 0.67
C MET A 124 3.35 -21.45 0.61
N THR A 125 2.70 -21.46 -0.55
CA THR A 125 1.35 -22.03 -0.73
C THR A 125 1.34 -23.41 -1.39
N THR A 126 2.35 -23.78 -2.16
CA THR A 126 2.34 -25.05 -2.91
C THR A 126 3.44 -26.04 -2.54
N SER A 127 4.51 -25.59 -1.88
CA SER A 127 5.61 -26.48 -1.47
C SER A 127 5.51 -26.83 0.01
N PRO A 128 5.43 -28.12 0.38
CA PRO A 128 5.33 -28.56 1.77
C PRO A 128 6.47 -28.07 2.68
N LEU A 129 7.65 -27.77 2.11
CA LEU A 129 8.80 -27.26 2.86
C LEU A 129 8.58 -25.87 3.44
N TYR A 130 7.77 -25.04 2.75
CA TYR A 130 7.52 -23.64 3.13
C TYR A 130 6.12 -23.42 3.71
N GLN A 131 5.29 -24.47 3.75
CA GLN A 131 3.99 -24.45 4.40
C GLN A 131 4.11 -24.61 5.91
N LYS A 132 3.06 -24.19 6.63
CA LYS A 132 2.92 -24.48 8.06
C LYS A 132 2.62 -25.95 8.27
N ASN A 133 3.28 -26.57 9.25
CA ASN A 133 2.88 -27.84 9.83
C ASN A 133 2.38 -27.59 11.25
N GLU A 134 1.18 -28.06 11.60
CA GLU A 134 0.54 -27.81 12.90
C GLU A 134 0.50 -26.31 13.29
N GLY A 135 0.33 -25.42 12.30
CA GLY A 135 0.26 -23.97 12.51
C GLY A 135 1.60 -23.24 12.59
N ILE A 136 2.73 -23.95 12.53
CA ILE A 136 4.08 -23.37 12.69
C ILE A 136 4.91 -23.61 11.41
N TYR A 137 5.74 -22.65 11.03
CA TYR A 137 6.70 -22.83 9.94
C TYR A 137 7.96 -23.55 10.42
N ASN A 138 8.58 -24.34 9.54
CA ASN A 138 9.91 -24.85 9.80
C ASN A 138 10.95 -23.72 9.64
N ASN A 139 11.59 -23.35 10.76
CA ASN A 139 12.57 -22.26 10.82
C ASN A 139 13.84 -22.49 9.97
N CYS A 140 14.09 -23.73 9.50
CA CYS A 140 15.15 -24.01 8.53
C CYS A 140 14.84 -23.44 7.14
N PHE A 141 13.55 -23.19 6.82
CA PHE A 141 13.11 -22.74 5.49
C PHE A 141 12.44 -21.35 5.52
N VAL A 142 11.69 -21.03 6.59
CA VAL A 142 10.96 -19.77 6.73
C VAL A 142 11.24 -19.17 8.09
N THR A 143 11.76 -17.95 8.12
CA THR A 143 11.98 -17.19 9.36
C THR A 143 11.02 -16.00 9.40
N LYS A 144 10.13 -15.96 10.40
CA LYS A 144 9.25 -14.80 10.66
C LYS A 144 9.97 -13.74 11.49
N LEU A 145 9.94 -12.49 11.04
CA LEU A 145 10.39 -11.35 11.82
C LEU A 145 9.20 -10.76 12.60
N LEU A 146 9.05 -11.14 13.87
CA LEU A 146 7.85 -10.84 14.66
C LEU A 146 7.84 -9.46 15.31
N ARG A 147 9.00 -8.84 15.52
CA ARG A 147 9.10 -7.54 16.20
C ARG A 147 8.84 -6.40 15.23
N ASN A 148 7.72 -5.72 15.41
CA ASN A 148 7.35 -4.53 14.65
C ASN A 148 7.91 -3.27 15.33
N TYR A 149 8.86 -2.60 14.67
CA TYR A 149 9.50 -1.38 15.18
C TYR A 149 8.89 -0.09 14.62
N ARG A 150 7.72 -0.16 13.96
CA ARG A 150 7.11 0.97 13.25
C ARG A 150 5.97 1.60 14.03
N SER A 151 4.97 0.81 14.39
CA SER A 151 3.62 1.31 14.65
C SER A 151 3.24 1.24 16.13
N HIS A 152 2.36 2.16 16.55
CA HIS A 152 1.64 2.07 17.82
C HIS A 152 0.83 0.76 17.91
N PRO A 153 0.73 0.09 19.08
CA PRO A 153 -0.02 -1.15 19.23
C PRO A 153 -1.47 -1.08 18.72
N ALA A 154 -2.15 0.05 18.95
CA ALA A 154 -3.53 0.25 18.49
C ALA A 154 -3.67 0.23 16.95
N ILE A 155 -2.66 0.68 16.21
CA ILE A 155 -2.61 0.63 14.73
C ILE A 155 -2.33 -0.81 14.28
N LEU A 156 -1.45 -1.50 14.99
CA LEU A 156 -0.99 -2.85 14.63
C LEU A 156 -2.03 -3.94 14.91
N LYS A 157 -2.95 -3.73 15.87
CA LYS A 157 -3.89 -4.75 16.37
C LYS A 157 -4.65 -5.48 15.25
N ILE A 158 -5.35 -4.75 14.38
CA ILE A 158 -6.18 -5.37 13.34
C ILE A 158 -5.36 -6.07 12.26
N PRO A 159 -4.31 -5.46 11.68
CA PRO A 159 -3.43 -6.19 10.77
C PRO A 159 -2.82 -7.45 11.40
N ASN A 160 -2.42 -7.38 12.68
CA ASN A 160 -1.84 -8.52 13.40
C ASN A 160 -2.83 -9.69 13.53
N GLU A 161 -4.05 -9.41 13.96
CA GLU A 161 -5.11 -10.41 14.09
C GLU A 161 -5.49 -11.03 12.75
N LEU A 162 -5.64 -10.22 11.69
CA LEU A 162 -6.17 -10.68 10.40
C LEU A 162 -5.13 -11.35 9.51
N PHE A 163 -3.86 -10.90 9.54
CA PHE A 163 -2.86 -11.32 8.55
C PHE A 163 -1.69 -12.11 9.14
N TYR A 164 -1.46 -12.02 10.46
CA TYR A 164 -0.23 -12.51 11.07
C TYR A 164 -0.46 -13.36 12.33
N ASP A 165 -1.66 -13.95 12.46
CA ASP A 165 -2.04 -14.88 13.53
C ASP A 165 -1.89 -14.30 14.96
N GLY A 166 -1.88 -12.98 15.10
CA GLY A 166 -1.63 -12.31 16.38
C GLY A 166 -0.18 -12.34 16.86
N GLU A 167 0.77 -12.83 16.06
CA GLU A 167 2.15 -13.06 16.51
C GLU A 167 3.04 -11.80 16.51
N LEU A 168 2.65 -10.71 15.85
CA LEU A 168 3.48 -9.50 15.80
C LEU A 168 3.56 -8.82 17.17
N GLN A 169 4.76 -8.39 17.51
CA GLN A 169 5.10 -7.74 18.78
C GLN A 169 5.40 -6.26 18.55
N ALA A 170 4.67 -5.36 19.20
CA ALA A 170 4.90 -3.93 19.06
C ALA A 170 6.14 -3.47 19.84
N CYS A 171 7.26 -3.30 19.14
CA CYS A 171 8.57 -2.91 19.66
C CYS A 171 9.03 -1.52 19.16
N ALA A 172 8.14 -0.74 18.55
CA ALA A 172 8.43 0.63 18.15
C ALA A 172 8.85 1.50 19.35
N ASP A 173 9.71 2.50 19.10
CA ASP A 173 10.14 3.46 20.11
C ASP A 173 8.93 4.11 20.81
N ASP A 174 8.95 4.13 22.15
CA ASP A 174 7.82 4.57 22.96
C ASP A 174 7.45 6.03 22.74
N TYR A 175 8.45 6.91 22.62
CA TYR A 175 8.20 8.32 22.39
C TYR A 175 7.62 8.57 21.00
N ALA A 176 8.21 7.95 19.97
CA ALA A 176 7.76 8.09 18.60
C ALA A 176 6.35 7.53 18.36
N ARG A 177 6.03 6.35 18.91
CA ARG A 177 4.73 5.69 18.67
C ARG A 177 3.59 6.33 19.44
N ASN A 178 3.84 6.86 20.63
CA ASN A 178 2.82 7.49 21.49
C ASN A 178 2.63 9.00 21.21
N PHE A 179 3.30 9.53 20.18
CA PHE A 179 3.35 10.97 19.89
C PHE A 179 1.96 11.62 19.79
N TYR A 180 0.96 10.89 19.27
CA TYR A 180 -0.40 11.39 19.09
C TYR A 180 -1.42 10.87 20.11
N CYS A 181 -1.02 10.08 21.11
CA CYS A 181 -1.94 9.51 22.11
C CYS A 181 -2.72 10.58 22.89
N TRP A 182 -2.17 11.78 23.05
CA TRP A 182 -2.80 12.89 23.78
C TRP A 182 -3.23 14.06 22.88
N TRP A 183 -3.38 13.79 21.58
CA TRP A 183 -3.79 14.81 20.65
C TRP A 183 -5.24 15.21 20.90
N GLN A 184 -5.50 16.51 21.08
CA GLN A 184 -6.80 17.05 21.51
C GLN A 184 -7.96 16.74 20.56
N TYR A 185 -7.66 16.35 19.31
CA TYR A 185 -8.65 16.03 18.29
C TYR A 185 -8.91 14.53 18.15
N LEU A 186 -8.31 13.68 18.99
CA LEU A 186 -8.68 12.27 19.06
C LEU A 186 -10.09 12.13 19.68
N PRO A 187 -10.98 11.31 19.08
CA PRO A 187 -12.25 10.95 19.71
C PRO A 187 -12.06 10.29 21.08
N LYS A 188 -11.02 9.45 21.20
CA LYS A 188 -10.62 8.79 22.45
C LYS A 188 -9.13 9.02 22.71
N GLN A 189 -8.81 9.60 23.86
CA GLN A 189 -7.41 9.75 24.30
C GLN A 189 -6.75 8.38 24.49
N ASN A 190 -5.47 8.31 24.19
CA ASN A 190 -4.63 7.10 24.17
C ASN A 190 -5.02 6.06 23.10
N PHE A 191 -5.86 6.44 22.13
CA PHE A 191 -6.22 5.59 21.00
C PHE A 191 -5.97 6.34 19.67
N PRO A 192 -4.74 6.27 19.12
CA PRO A 192 -4.35 7.06 17.96
C PRO A 192 -4.78 6.42 16.62
N VAL A 193 -6.02 5.95 16.57
CA VAL A 193 -6.70 5.45 15.37
C VAL A 193 -8.05 6.14 15.28
N ILE A 194 -8.32 6.79 14.16
CA ILE A 194 -9.59 7.45 13.91
C ILE A 194 -10.25 6.79 12.70
N PHE A 195 -11.50 6.36 12.84
CA PHE A 195 -12.37 6.15 11.70
C PHE A 195 -13.39 7.29 11.63
N HIS A 196 -13.26 8.14 10.62
CA HIS A 196 -14.18 9.23 10.35
C HIS A 196 -15.17 8.80 9.27
N GLY A 197 -16.39 8.47 9.71
CA GLY A 197 -17.47 8.09 8.82
C GLY A 197 -18.00 9.29 8.03
N VAL A 198 -18.13 9.14 6.71
CA VAL A 198 -18.63 10.18 5.81
C VAL A 198 -19.74 9.61 4.93
N ALA A 199 -20.94 10.18 5.05
CA ALA A 199 -22.09 9.89 4.17
C ALA A 199 -22.03 10.78 2.91
N GLY A 200 -20.88 10.82 2.25
CA GLY A 200 -20.70 11.59 1.02
C GLY A 200 -21.26 10.85 -0.19
N GLU A 201 -21.30 11.50 -1.35
CA GLU A 201 -21.55 10.84 -2.63
C GLU A 201 -20.23 10.66 -3.41
N ASP A 202 -19.95 9.46 -3.91
CA ASP A 202 -18.86 9.26 -4.85
C ASP A 202 -19.30 9.71 -6.25
N THR A 203 -18.70 10.80 -6.72
CA THR A 203 -19.06 11.44 -7.98
C THR A 203 -18.05 11.13 -9.08
N ARG A 204 -18.49 11.26 -10.33
CA ARG A 204 -17.68 11.07 -11.53
C ARG A 204 -17.81 12.29 -12.44
N GLU A 205 -16.70 12.82 -12.93
CA GLU A 205 -16.72 13.87 -13.96
C GLU A 205 -17.08 13.24 -15.33
N ALA A 206 -17.87 13.93 -16.16
CA ALA A 206 -18.25 13.42 -17.49
C ALA A 206 -17.04 13.08 -18.39
N SER A 207 -15.90 13.74 -18.16
CA SER A 207 -14.65 13.57 -18.90
C SER A 207 -13.70 12.50 -18.33
N SER A 208 -14.06 11.78 -17.26
CA SER A 208 -13.16 10.80 -16.66
C SER A 208 -13.88 9.62 -15.99
N PRO A 209 -13.40 8.38 -16.18
CA PRO A 209 -13.99 7.21 -15.52
C PRO A 209 -13.65 7.11 -14.02
N SER A 210 -12.75 7.96 -13.49
CA SER A 210 -12.26 7.85 -12.11
C SER A 210 -13.11 8.65 -11.13
N PHE A 211 -13.37 8.04 -9.97
CA PHE A 211 -14.23 8.59 -8.92
C PHE A 211 -13.47 9.51 -7.96
N PHE A 212 -14.22 10.39 -7.29
CA PHE A 212 -13.75 11.22 -6.19
C PHE A 212 -14.91 11.51 -5.22
N ASN A 213 -14.56 11.83 -3.97
CA ASN A 213 -15.51 12.20 -2.93
C ASN A 213 -15.02 13.49 -2.26
N VAL A 214 -15.73 14.60 -2.52
CA VAL A 214 -15.35 15.93 -2.03
C VAL A 214 -15.50 16.02 -0.51
N ALA A 215 -16.53 15.41 0.07
CA ALA A 215 -16.73 15.41 1.52
C ALA A 215 -15.56 14.73 2.24
N GLU A 216 -15.06 13.60 1.72
CA GLU A 216 -13.84 13.00 2.26
C GLU A 216 -12.62 13.93 2.14
N VAL A 217 -12.47 14.64 1.01
CA VAL A 217 -11.36 15.60 0.82
C VAL A 217 -11.44 16.73 1.85
N GLU A 218 -12.62 17.27 2.14
CA GLU A 218 -12.81 18.33 3.13
C GLU A 218 -12.42 17.87 4.53
N VAL A 219 -12.86 16.67 4.94
CA VAL A 219 -12.49 16.04 6.21
C VAL A 219 -10.98 15.82 6.29
N LEU A 220 -10.35 15.32 5.22
CA LEU A 220 -8.90 15.16 5.17
C LEU A 220 -8.18 16.50 5.36
N MET A 221 -8.62 17.56 4.69
CA MET A 221 -7.97 18.87 4.81
C MET A 221 -8.17 19.49 6.20
N ASP A 222 -9.32 19.29 6.84
CA ASP A 222 -9.55 19.70 8.22
C ASP A 222 -8.55 19.03 9.19
N TYR A 223 -8.34 17.72 9.08
CA TYR A 223 -7.33 17.03 9.89
C TYR A 223 -5.89 17.48 9.56
N VAL A 224 -5.56 17.73 8.28
CA VAL A 224 -4.25 18.29 7.91
C VAL A 224 -4.03 19.63 8.60
N ARG A 225 -5.04 20.52 8.61
CA ARG A 225 -4.96 21.80 9.34
C ARG A 225 -4.77 21.59 10.83
N LYS A 226 -5.56 20.73 11.46
CA LYS A 226 -5.43 20.40 12.89
C LYS A 226 -4.04 19.87 13.26
N LEU A 227 -3.43 19.06 12.40
CA LEU A 227 -2.08 18.53 12.59
C LEU A 227 -1.03 19.64 12.51
N LEU A 228 -1.10 20.48 11.49
CA LEU A 228 -0.16 21.59 11.29
C LEU A 228 -0.35 22.76 12.28
N GLU A 229 -1.57 22.95 12.80
CA GLU A 229 -1.86 23.98 13.82
C GLU A 229 -1.43 23.57 15.24
N SER A 230 -1.43 22.27 15.54
CA SER A 230 -1.07 21.75 16.86
C SER A 230 0.35 22.14 17.31
N GLU A 231 1.17 22.59 16.37
CA GLU A 231 2.49 23.20 16.58
C GLU A 231 2.47 24.52 17.37
N ARG A 232 1.38 25.30 17.32
CA ARG A 232 1.41 26.67 17.87
C ARG A 232 1.28 26.76 19.38
N LYS A 233 0.85 25.70 20.07
CA LYS A 233 0.37 25.84 21.45
C LYS A 233 1.20 25.18 22.56
N LYS A 234 2.06 24.17 22.33
CA LYS A 234 2.62 23.39 23.47
C LYS A 234 4.01 22.73 23.31
N GLY A 235 4.99 23.33 22.64
CA GLY A 235 6.40 22.85 22.71
C GLY A 235 6.64 21.38 22.31
N LEU A 236 5.69 20.75 21.62
CA LEU A 236 5.82 19.41 21.04
C LEU A 236 6.81 19.46 19.86
N ALA A 237 7.48 18.34 19.60
CA ALA A 237 8.40 18.25 18.46
C ALA A 237 7.65 18.59 17.15
N LYS A 238 8.27 19.44 16.33
CA LYS A 238 7.67 19.97 15.09
C LYS A 238 7.33 18.83 14.11
N ILE A 239 6.10 18.81 13.59
CA ILE A 239 5.69 17.87 12.53
C ILE A 239 5.64 18.62 11.19
N GLY A 240 6.43 18.17 10.22
CA GLY A 240 6.41 18.77 8.88
C GLY A 240 5.38 18.11 7.97
N PRO A 241 5.02 18.74 6.83
CA PRO A 241 4.27 18.08 5.75
C PRO A 241 4.87 16.71 5.34
N ARG A 242 6.21 16.57 5.41
CA ARG A 242 6.95 15.32 5.13
C ARG A 242 6.59 14.14 6.04
N ASP A 243 6.12 14.42 7.25
CA ASP A 243 5.75 13.41 8.23
C ASP A 243 4.32 12.89 8.04
N ILE A 244 3.56 13.49 7.12
CA ILE A 244 2.17 13.16 6.81
C ILE A 244 2.11 12.49 5.43
N GLY A 245 1.30 11.44 5.31
CA GLY A 245 0.96 10.83 4.04
C GLY A 245 -0.55 10.65 3.89
N ILE A 246 -1.07 10.87 2.69
CA ILE A 246 -2.46 10.59 2.35
C ILE A 246 -2.52 9.52 1.26
N ILE A 247 -3.17 8.41 1.56
CA ILE A 247 -3.39 7.28 0.67
C ILE A 247 -4.80 7.36 0.10
N ALA A 248 -4.94 7.29 -1.21
CA ALA A 248 -6.24 7.21 -1.87
C ALA A 248 -6.16 6.29 -3.10
N PRO A 249 -7.15 5.40 -3.32
CA PRO A 249 -7.07 4.39 -4.36
C PRO A 249 -7.32 4.93 -5.78
N TYR A 250 -7.99 6.08 -5.92
CA TYR A 250 -8.34 6.65 -7.22
C TYR A 250 -7.48 7.85 -7.59
N ARG A 251 -6.97 7.85 -8.82
CA ARG A 251 -6.14 8.94 -9.36
C ARG A 251 -6.84 10.31 -9.29
N LYS A 252 -8.14 10.37 -9.57
CA LYS A 252 -8.89 11.64 -9.46
C LYS A 252 -9.00 12.13 -8.02
N GLN A 253 -9.20 11.23 -7.06
CA GLN A 253 -9.15 11.59 -5.64
C GLN A 253 -7.78 12.17 -5.27
N VAL A 254 -6.68 11.52 -5.68
CA VAL A 254 -5.32 12.04 -5.47
C VAL A 254 -5.15 13.45 -6.06
N GLN A 255 -5.66 13.70 -7.26
CA GLN A 255 -5.61 15.03 -7.88
C GLN A 255 -6.41 16.09 -7.10
N LYS A 256 -7.62 15.74 -6.63
CA LYS A 256 -8.47 16.64 -5.83
C LYS A 256 -7.82 16.96 -4.49
N ILE A 257 -7.24 15.96 -3.82
CA ILE A 257 -6.49 16.13 -2.56
C ILE A 257 -5.29 17.06 -2.80
N ARG A 258 -4.47 16.82 -3.83
CA ARG A 258 -3.32 17.70 -4.14
C ARG A 258 -3.75 19.14 -4.42
N LYS A 259 -4.84 19.34 -5.15
CA LYS A 259 -5.40 20.68 -5.40
C LYS A 259 -5.86 21.35 -4.10
N ALA A 260 -6.52 20.61 -3.21
CA ALA A 260 -6.97 21.12 -1.93
C ALA A 260 -5.80 21.46 -0.99
N LEU A 261 -4.74 20.64 -0.98
CA LEU A 261 -3.49 20.91 -0.27
C LEU A 261 -2.80 22.19 -0.76
N GLY A 262 -2.88 22.50 -2.06
CA GLY A 262 -2.39 23.76 -2.60
C GLY A 262 -3.04 24.97 -1.92
N LYS A 263 -4.37 24.92 -1.69
CA LYS A 263 -5.10 25.96 -0.96
C LYS A 263 -4.71 26.03 0.51
N VAL A 264 -4.60 24.86 1.17
CA VAL A 264 -4.10 24.81 2.57
C VAL A 264 -2.70 25.42 2.66
N GLY A 265 -1.83 25.21 1.66
CA GLY A 265 -0.50 25.81 1.60
C GLY A 265 -0.50 27.35 1.62
N GLU A 266 -1.55 28.01 1.10
CA GLU A 266 -1.68 29.48 1.17
C GLU A 266 -1.87 29.97 2.62
N GLU A 267 -2.45 29.14 3.50
CA GLU A 267 -2.62 29.39 4.94
C GLU A 267 -1.31 29.15 5.71
N PHE A 268 -0.47 28.21 5.24
CA PHE A 268 0.79 27.79 5.87
C PHE A 268 2.02 28.17 5.02
N LYS A 269 2.15 29.45 4.64
CA LYS A 269 3.17 29.97 3.68
C LYS A 269 4.63 29.59 3.96
N PHE A 270 4.98 29.20 5.19
CA PHE A 270 6.34 28.81 5.59
C PHE A 270 6.60 27.30 5.49
N MET A 271 5.65 26.52 4.97
CA MET A 271 5.75 25.06 4.84
C MET A 271 5.63 24.63 3.38
N ASP A 272 6.52 23.73 2.96
CA ASP A 272 6.43 23.09 1.64
C ASP A 272 5.40 21.96 1.65
N MET A 273 4.17 22.27 1.25
CA MET A 273 3.08 21.29 1.18
C MET A 273 3.30 20.20 0.12
N ASN A 274 4.18 20.41 -0.87
CA ASN A 274 4.51 19.38 -1.85
C ASN A 274 5.29 18.21 -1.21
N ALA A 275 5.86 18.46 -0.03
CA ALA A 275 6.57 17.45 0.73
C ALA A 275 5.61 16.45 1.42
N LEU A 276 4.32 16.79 1.54
CA LEU A 276 3.27 15.86 1.96
C LEU A 276 2.96 14.88 0.82
N LYS A 277 3.25 13.60 1.07
CA LYS A 277 3.06 12.57 0.04
C LYS A 277 1.57 12.25 -0.11
N VAL A 278 1.05 12.37 -1.32
CA VAL A 278 -0.28 11.87 -1.70
C VAL A 278 -0.14 10.90 -2.87
N GLY A 279 -0.72 9.71 -2.76
CA GLY A 279 -0.58 8.66 -3.77
C GLY A 279 -1.45 7.44 -3.49
N SER A 280 -1.38 6.45 -4.38
CA SER A 280 -2.06 5.16 -4.19
C SER A 280 -1.35 4.28 -3.15
N VAL A 281 -1.97 3.17 -2.77
CA VAL A 281 -1.37 2.20 -1.85
C VAL A 281 -0.04 1.67 -2.38
N GLU A 282 0.01 1.40 -3.69
CA GLU A 282 1.19 0.92 -4.41
C GLU A 282 2.35 1.93 -4.31
N GLU A 283 2.07 3.24 -4.42
CA GLU A 283 3.10 4.28 -4.25
C GLU A 283 3.64 4.37 -2.81
N PHE A 284 2.91 3.86 -1.83
CA PHE A 284 3.27 3.87 -0.41
C PHE A 284 3.93 2.57 0.07
N GLN A 285 4.04 1.55 -0.78
CA GLN A 285 4.74 0.32 -0.43
C GLN A 285 6.21 0.62 -0.11
N GLY A 286 6.73 -0.01 0.95
CA GLY A 286 8.08 0.25 1.47
C GLY A 286 8.29 1.63 2.11
N GLN A 287 7.29 2.53 2.08
CA GLN A 287 7.34 3.84 2.73
C GLN A 287 6.58 3.82 4.06
N GLU A 288 6.85 4.81 4.91
CA GLU A 288 6.18 5.00 6.19
C GLU A 288 6.12 6.49 6.53
N ARG A 289 5.12 6.90 7.31
CA ARG A 289 4.95 8.28 7.78
C ARG A 289 4.53 8.29 9.24
N ARG A 290 4.82 9.39 9.94
CA ARG A 290 4.39 9.54 11.34
C ARG A 290 2.86 9.48 11.42
N VAL A 291 2.21 10.19 10.50
CA VAL A 291 0.75 10.19 10.33
C VAL A 291 0.41 9.67 8.94
N ILE A 292 -0.53 8.73 8.87
CA ILE A 292 -1.16 8.31 7.61
C ILE A 292 -2.64 8.60 7.69
N MET A 293 -3.15 9.15 6.59
CA MET A 293 -4.56 9.33 6.36
C MET A 293 -4.97 8.50 5.15
N VAL A 294 -6.12 7.86 5.20
CA VAL A 294 -6.64 7.03 4.11
C VAL A 294 -8.00 7.57 3.71
N SER A 295 -8.19 7.88 2.43
CA SER A 295 -9.50 8.14 1.83
C SER A 295 -9.93 6.91 1.06
N THR A 296 -11.09 6.37 1.42
CA THR A 296 -11.64 5.15 0.79
C THR A 296 -12.48 5.47 -0.45
N VAL A 297 -12.95 6.71 -0.58
CA VAL A 297 -13.73 7.31 -1.68
C VAL A 297 -15.13 6.75 -1.86
N ARG A 298 -15.32 5.44 -1.74
CA ARG A 298 -16.53 4.75 -2.12
C ARG A 298 -17.70 5.05 -1.18
N SER A 299 -18.84 5.40 -1.77
CA SER A 299 -20.08 5.68 -1.03
C SER A 299 -21.32 4.99 -1.63
N SER A 300 -21.17 4.19 -2.69
CA SER A 300 -22.24 3.38 -3.27
C SER A 300 -21.81 1.94 -3.58
N SER A 301 -22.69 0.97 -3.31
CA SER A 301 -22.51 -0.45 -3.64
C SER A 301 -22.61 -0.75 -5.14
N LYS A 302 -23.30 0.10 -5.92
CA LYS A 302 -23.57 -0.08 -7.36
C LYS A 302 -22.31 -0.22 -8.22
N TYR A 303 -21.19 0.34 -7.76
CA TYR A 303 -19.92 0.33 -8.50
C TYR A 303 -18.93 -0.73 -7.99
N MET A 304 -19.31 -1.56 -7.01
CA MET A 304 -18.42 -2.56 -6.43
C MET A 304 -18.08 -3.70 -7.40
N ASP A 305 -19.00 -4.08 -8.29
CA ASP A 305 -18.73 -5.12 -9.29
C ASP A 305 -17.94 -4.60 -10.49
N TYR A 306 -18.14 -3.32 -10.84
CA TYR A 306 -17.25 -2.61 -11.77
C TYR A 306 -15.82 -2.59 -11.21
N ASP A 307 -15.65 -2.25 -9.94
CA ASP A 307 -14.33 -2.22 -9.30
C ASP A 307 -13.62 -3.57 -9.20
N LYS A 308 -14.37 -4.66 -9.01
CA LYS A 308 -13.84 -6.02 -9.12
C LYS A 308 -13.33 -6.28 -10.54
N LYS A 309 -14.12 -5.94 -11.56
CA LYS A 309 -13.81 -6.17 -12.97
C LYS A 309 -12.57 -5.38 -13.46
N PHE A 310 -12.33 -4.20 -12.90
CA PHE A 310 -11.19 -3.34 -13.25
C PHE A 310 -10.03 -3.39 -12.24
N SER A 311 -10.04 -4.33 -11.29
CA SER A 311 -9.03 -4.43 -10.23
C SER A 311 -8.83 -3.13 -9.41
N LEU A 312 -9.83 -2.25 -9.40
CA LEU A 312 -9.86 -0.97 -8.69
C LEU A 312 -10.33 -1.12 -7.23
N GLY A 313 -10.80 -2.31 -6.83
CA GLY A 313 -11.39 -2.60 -5.53
C GLY A 313 -10.41 -2.50 -4.35
N PHE A 314 -10.13 -1.29 -3.89
CA PHE A 314 -9.44 -1.06 -2.61
C PHE A 314 -10.23 -1.64 -1.43
N VAL A 315 -11.55 -1.54 -1.48
CA VAL A 315 -12.44 -2.05 -0.43
C VAL A 315 -12.35 -3.57 -0.28
N LYS A 316 -12.34 -4.32 -1.40
CA LYS A 316 -12.35 -5.79 -1.38
C LYS A 316 -10.95 -6.44 -1.41
N ASN A 317 -9.88 -5.67 -1.29
CA ASN A 317 -8.51 -6.17 -1.40
C ASN A 317 -7.81 -6.08 -0.05
N GLU A 318 -7.72 -7.22 0.64
CA GLU A 318 -7.15 -7.32 1.98
C GLU A 318 -5.66 -6.93 2.02
N LYS A 319 -4.89 -7.25 0.96
CA LYS A 319 -3.47 -6.86 0.85
C LYS A 319 -3.31 -5.34 0.79
N ARG A 320 -4.20 -4.64 0.06
CA ARG A 320 -4.23 -3.16 0.02
C ARG A 320 -4.60 -2.55 1.35
N PHE A 321 -5.59 -3.12 2.05
CA PHE A 321 -5.93 -2.72 3.42
C PHE A 321 -4.71 -2.86 4.34
N ASN A 322 -4.07 -4.04 4.35
CA ASN A 322 -2.92 -4.33 5.20
C ASN A 322 -1.78 -3.33 4.96
N VAL A 323 -1.43 -3.08 3.69
CA VAL A 323 -0.40 -2.07 3.37
C VAL A 323 -0.82 -0.69 3.87
N ALA A 324 -2.02 -0.21 3.53
CA ALA A 324 -2.47 1.14 3.86
C ALA A 324 -2.46 1.42 5.37
N VAL A 325 -3.01 0.50 6.17
CA VAL A 325 -3.10 0.64 7.64
C VAL A 325 -1.72 0.56 8.30
N THR A 326 -0.81 -0.27 7.78
CA THR A 326 0.53 -0.48 8.37
C THR A 326 1.59 0.55 7.94
N ARG A 327 1.21 1.62 7.23
CA ARG A 327 2.13 2.72 6.87
C ARG A 327 2.32 3.74 8.00
N ALA A 328 1.39 3.79 8.95
CA ALA A 328 1.37 4.77 10.04
C ALA A 328 2.31 4.35 11.18
N LYS A 329 3.11 5.30 11.70
CA LYS A 329 3.88 5.09 12.94
C LYS A 329 3.08 5.42 14.19
N ALA A 330 2.49 6.61 14.23
CA ALA A 330 1.97 7.19 15.46
C ALA A 330 0.49 7.59 15.39
N LEU A 331 -0.08 7.83 14.21
CA LEU A 331 -1.49 8.16 14.03
C LEU A 331 -2.01 7.65 12.69
N LEU A 332 -3.15 6.96 12.73
CA LEU A 332 -3.89 6.54 11.55
C LEU A 332 -5.28 7.21 11.53
N ILE A 333 -5.62 7.83 10.41
CA ILE A 333 -6.96 8.40 10.18
C ILE A 333 -7.54 7.78 8.92
N VAL A 334 -8.62 7.03 9.04
CA VAL A 334 -9.36 6.50 7.89
C VAL A 334 -10.63 7.31 7.71
N VAL A 335 -10.88 7.80 6.49
CA VAL A 335 -12.05 8.55 6.11
C VAL A 335 -12.82 7.77 5.04
N GLY A 336 -14.09 7.49 5.29
CA GLY A 336 -14.87 6.66 4.38
C GLY A 336 -16.32 6.45 4.79
N ASN A 337 -17.12 5.87 3.89
CA ASN A 337 -18.51 5.55 4.18
C ASN A 337 -18.59 4.21 4.96
N PRO A 338 -19.03 4.22 6.23
CA PRO A 338 -19.08 2.99 7.04
C PRO A 338 -20.03 1.94 6.48
N ILE A 339 -21.11 2.34 5.79
CA ILE A 339 -22.11 1.41 5.26
C ILE A 339 -21.50 0.57 4.15
N VAL A 340 -20.82 1.21 3.20
CA VAL A 340 -20.19 0.52 2.07
C VAL A 340 -19.01 -0.32 2.55
N LEU A 341 -18.19 0.23 3.45
CA LEU A 341 -17.01 -0.47 3.95
C LEU A 341 -17.37 -1.69 4.79
N SER A 342 -18.47 -1.66 5.56
CA SER A 342 -18.89 -2.81 6.39
C SER A 342 -19.43 -3.99 5.56
N THR A 343 -19.54 -3.86 4.23
CA THR A 343 -19.83 -5.00 3.35
C THR A 343 -18.61 -5.90 3.11
N ASP A 344 -17.41 -5.44 3.46
CA ASP A 344 -16.18 -6.21 3.43
C ASP A 344 -15.77 -6.60 4.85
N ASN A 345 -15.45 -7.88 5.07
CA ASN A 345 -15.15 -8.42 6.40
C ASN A 345 -13.93 -7.77 7.05
N THR A 346 -12.91 -7.42 6.27
CA THR A 346 -11.68 -6.80 6.78
C THR A 346 -11.97 -5.38 7.27
N TRP A 347 -12.69 -4.60 6.46
CA TRP A 347 -13.10 -3.26 6.84
C TRP A 347 -14.12 -3.23 7.98
N ASP A 348 -15.11 -4.13 7.98
CA ASP A 348 -16.07 -4.24 9.07
C ASP A 348 -15.34 -4.53 10.38
N ARG A 349 -14.44 -5.52 10.41
CA ARG A 349 -13.64 -5.83 11.61
C ARG A 349 -12.86 -4.61 12.11
N PHE A 350 -12.25 -3.84 11.22
CA PHE A 350 -11.53 -2.60 11.56
C PHE A 350 -12.46 -1.52 12.14
N ILE A 351 -13.63 -1.33 11.52
CA ILE A 351 -14.63 -0.35 11.95
C ILE A 351 -15.19 -0.74 13.32
N GLN A 352 -15.54 -2.01 13.55
CA GLN A 352 -16.01 -2.48 14.86
C GLN A 352 -14.96 -2.25 15.95
N TYR A 353 -13.70 -2.55 15.68
CA TYR A 353 -12.62 -2.24 16.61
C TYR A 353 -12.52 -0.74 16.92
N CYS A 354 -12.64 0.13 15.92
CA CYS A 354 -12.67 1.57 16.16
C CYS A 354 -13.91 1.98 16.98
N LYS A 355 -15.06 1.34 16.81
CA LYS A 355 -16.27 1.61 17.60
C LYS A 355 -16.08 1.17 19.05
N ASP A 356 -15.60 -0.05 19.28
CA ASP A 356 -15.40 -0.64 20.61
C ASP A 356 -14.43 0.18 21.46
N GLU A 357 -13.36 0.70 20.85
CA GLU A 357 -12.35 1.53 21.52
C GLU A 357 -12.73 3.02 21.56
N GLY A 358 -13.83 3.42 20.91
CA GLY A 358 -14.32 4.80 20.88
C GLY A 358 -13.55 5.74 19.93
N GLY A 359 -12.87 5.20 18.92
CA GLY A 359 -12.16 5.96 17.86
C GLY A 359 -12.99 6.35 16.64
N CYS A 360 -14.32 6.11 16.64
CA CYS A 360 -15.20 6.51 15.55
C CYS A 360 -15.72 7.95 15.71
N THR A 361 -15.89 8.67 14.60
CA THR A 361 -16.50 10.01 14.54
C THR A 361 -17.11 10.28 13.15
N GLY A 362 -17.74 11.44 12.94
CA GLY A 362 -18.23 11.92 11.64
C GLY A 362 -19.58 11.36 11.18
N PHE A 363 -19.94 10.14 11.59
CA PHE A 363 -21.22 9.52 11.28
C PHE A 363 -22.10 9.48 12.53
N SER A 364 -23.19 10.26 12.55
CA SER A 364 -24.23 10.16 13.56
C SER A 364 -25.02 8.88 13.35
N LYS A 365 -25.30 8.13 14.42
CA LYS A 365 -26.23 6.98 14.35
C LYS A 365 -27.49 7.45 13.64
N PRO A 366 -27.91 6.77 12.58
CA PRO A 366 -29.10 7.17 11.88
C PRO A 366 -30.27 6.61 12.74
N ASP A 367 -31.45 7.24 12.72
CA ASP A 367 -32.56 6.94 13.64
C ASP A 367 -33.03 5.47 13.48
N GLU A 368 -33.93 4.94 14.33
CA GLU A 368 -34.39 3.53 14.23
C GLU A 368 -34.89 3.16 12.80
N ASP A 369 -35.43 4.12 12.06
CA ASP A 369 -35.83 3.98 10.66
C ASP A 369 -34.64 3.78 9.70
N ASP A 370 -33.49 4.37 10.02
CA ASP A 370 -32.27 4.18 9.25
C ASP A 370 -31.52 2.89 9.63
N GLU A 371 -31.68 2.37 10.85
CA GLU A 371 -31.22 1.01 11.17
C GLU A 371 -32.00 -0.03 10.38
N LEU A 372 -33.31 0.19 10.20
CA LEU A 372 -34.14 -0.59 9.29
C LEU A 372 -33.67 -0.42 7.84
N PHE A 373 -33.36 0.80 7.39
CA PHE A 373 -32.76 1.05 6.07
C PHE A 373 -31.39 0.40 5.89
N LEU A 374 -30.55 0.37 6.94
CA LEU A 374 -29.26 -0.31 6.96
C LEU A 374 -29.43 -1.83 6.82
N ARG A 375 -30.39 -2.43 7.54
CA ARG A 375 -30.72 -3.85 7.40
C ARG A 375 -31.31 -4.16 6.02
N LEU A 376 -32.20 -3.31 5.52
CA LEU A 376 -32.82 -3.44 4.19
C LEU A 376 -31.80 -3.24 3.06
N SER A 377 -30.85 -2.32 3.19
CA SER A 377 -29.78 -2.13 2.21
C SER A 377 -28.80 -3.30 2.22
N HIS A 378 -28.42 -3.84 3.39
CA HIS A 378 -27.66 -5.09 3.48
C HIS A 378 -28.38 -6.27 2.78
N LEU A 379 -29.69 -6.39 2.98
CA LEU A 379 -30.51 -7.41 2.34
C LEU A 379 -30.63 -7.19 0.82
N TYR A 380 -30.87 -5.95 0.37
CA TYR A 380 -30.98 -5.59 -1.04
C TYR A 380 -29.66 -5.80 -1.80
N ILE A 381 -28.53 -5.45 -1.19
CA ILE A 381 -27.17 -5.71 -1.73
C ILE A 381 -26.92 -7.22 -1.89
N SER A 382 -27.42 -8.03 -0.97
CA SER A 382 -27.28 -9.50 -1.03
C SER A 382 -28.11 -10.13 -2.16
N ILE A 383 -29.23 -9.50 -2.53
CA ILE A 383 -30.13 -9.96 -3.59
C ILE A 383 -29.58 -9.60 -4.99
N GLU A 384 -29.03 -8.39 -5.18
CA GLU A 384 -28.44 -7.99 -6.47
C GLU A 384 -27.19 -8.80 -6.84
N GLY A 385 -26.46 -9.33 -5.86
CA GLY A 385 -25.28 -10.18 -6.08
C GLY A 385 -25.57 -11.56 -6.73
N GLN A 386 -26.83 -11.93 -6.93
CA GLN A 386 -27.23 -13.23 -7.52
C GLN A 386 -27.76 -13.13 -8.97
N VAL A 387 -27.77 -11.96 -9.60
CA VAL A 387 -28.31 -11.83 -10.97
C VAL A 387 -27.19 -11.96 -12.01
N GLU A 388 -26.98 -13.17 -12.53
CA GLU A 388 -26.18 -13.39 -13.75
C GLU A 388 -26.96 -12.91 -14.98
N THR A 389 -26.61 -11.74 -15.52
CA THR A 389 -27.03 -11.35 -16.87
C THR A 389 -25.96 -11.73 -17.89
N TYR A 390 -26.28 -12.75 -18.70
CA TYR A 390 -25.54 -13.14 -19.88
C TYR A 390 -25.70 -12.08 -20.98
N GLU A 391 -24.80 -11.09 -21.03
CA GLU A 391 -24.62 -10.26 -22.24
C GLU A 391 -23.16 -10.30 -22.73
N SER A 392 -23.07 -10.54 -24.04
CA SER A 392 -21.93 -10.92 -24.87
C SER A 392 -20.57 -10.24 -24.58
N VAL A 393 -19.55 -11.08 -24.41
CA VAL A 393 -18.16 -10.76 -24.01
C VAL A 393 -17.31 -10.14 -25.15
N ILE A 394 -17.84 -9.96 -26.37
CA ILE A 394 -16.98 -9.72 -27.56
C ILE A 394 -16.96 -8.26 -28.07
N GLN A 395 -17.81 -7.36 -27.57
CA GLN A 395 -17.99 -6.04 -28.22
C GLN A 395 -17.39 -4.81 -27.51
N GLN A 396 -16.53 -4.98 -26.50
CA GLN A 396 -15.86 -3.86 -25.80
C GLN A 396 -14.34 -3.76 -26.05
N GLN A 397 -13.80 -4.52 -27.00
CA GLN A 397 -12.43 -4.33 -27.50
C GLN A 397 -12.38 -3.19 -28.54
N LEU A 398 -12.53 -1.95 -28.07
CA LEU A 398 -12.02 -0.78 -28.80
C LEU A 398 -11.22 0.06 -27.82
N ASP A 399 -9.92 0.15 -28.06
CA ASP A 399 -8.97 0.98 -27.34
C ASP A 399 -9.40 2.46 -27.42
N PRO A 400 -9.60 3.17 -26.30
CA PRO A 400 -9.89 4.59 -26.36
C PRO A 400 -8.59 5.41 -26.58
N GLU A 401 -8.65 6.34 -27.52
CA GLU A 401 -7.56 7.16 -28.10
C GLU A 401 -6.74 8.04 -27.12
N TRP A 402 -7.10 8.10 -25.83
CA TRP A 402 -6.43 8.98 -24.85
C TRP A 402 -5.16 8.38 -24.23
N ARG A 403 -4.67 7.23 -24.73
CA ARG A 403 -3.52 6.48 -24.17
C ARG A 403 -2.13 6.93 -24.68
N ASN A 404 -2.04 7.98 -25.51
CA ASN A 404 -0.79 8.38 -26.16
C ASN A 404 -0.05 9.61 -25.59
N ASP A 405 -0.45 10.15 -24.43
CA ASP A 405 0.28 11.28 -23.84
C ASP A 405 0.98 10.86 -22.54
N LEU A 406 2.24 10.45 -22.72
CA LEU A 406 3.27 10.16 -21.72
C LEU A 406 3.97 11.45 -21.26
#